data_AF-A0AAJ5TCG7-F1
#
_entry.id   AF-A0AAJ5TCG7-F1
#
_cell.length_a   1.000
_cell.length_b   1.000
_cell.length_c   1.000
_cell.angle_alpha   90.00
_cell.angle_beta   90.00
_cell.angle_gamma   90.00
#
_symmetry.space_group_name_H-M   'P 1'
#
loop_
_entity.id
_entity.type
_entity.pdbx_description
1 polymer ?
#
loop_
_entity_poly.entity_id
_entity_poly.type
_entity_poly.pdbx_seq_one_letter_code
_entity_poly.pdbx_strand_id
1 'polypeptide(L)'
;MKEKELKKQLVELYDFEISELENKSEIELEKLLEKSKNEKMALKHNPNKFFYMKSMPKPKEIKTKTSTKAGWIIFFAFISVLLLAFILFLTIAFINRG
;
A
#
# COMPACT_ATOMS: atom_id res chain seq x y z
N MET A 1 -21.27 -7.81 30.15
CA MET A 1 -20.41 -8.96 29.76
C MET A 1 -19.46 -8.62 28.62
N LYS A 2 -19.92 -7.92 27.58
CA LYS A 2 -19.14 -7.56 26.39
C LYS A 2 -17.86 -6.74 26.67
N GLU A 3 -17.90 -5.76 27.57
CA GLU A 3 -16.71 -4.98 27.95
C GLU A 3 -15.57 -5.82 28.54
N LYS A 4 -15.87 -6.77 29.43
CA LYS A 4 -14.83 -7.65 30.03
C LYS A 4 -14.14 -8.50 28.95
N GLU A 5 -14.91 -8.94 27.97
CA GLU A 5 -14.40 -9.75 26.86
C GLU A 5 -13.54 -8.93 25.90
N LEU A 6 -13.95 -7.68 25.60
CA LEU A 6 -13.14 -6.73 24.83
C LEU A 6 -11.81 -6.41 25.53
N LYS A 7 -11.85 -6.14 26.84
CA LYS A 7 -10.62 -5.89 27.63
C LYS A 7 -9.70 -7.11 27.61
N LYS A 8 -10.25 -8.32 27.78
CA LYS A 8 -9.48 -9.57 27.71
C LYS A 8 -8.80 -9.75 26.35
N GLN A 9 -9.53 -9.53 25.25
CA GLN A 9 -8.96 -9.62 23.91
C GLN A 9 -7.85 -8.59 23.67
N LEU A 10 -8.00 -7.36 24.17
CA LEU A 10 -6.97 -6.33 24.06
C LEU A 10 -5.70 -6.69 24.84
N VAL A 11 -5.84 -7.26 26.04
CA VAL A 11 -4.70 -7.70 26.86
C VAL A 11 -4.01 -8.92 26.23
N GLU A 12 -4.76 -9.98 25.91
CA GLU A 12 -4.18 -11.26 25.43
C GLU A 12 -3.62 -11.17 24.00
N LEU A 13 -4.26 -10.39 23.13
CA LEU A 13 -3.89 -10.37 21.71
C LEU A 13 -3.02 -9.16 21.35
N TYR A 14 -3.01 -8.09 22.14
CA TYR A 14 -2.38 -6.82 21.77
C TYR A 14 -1.55 -6.19 22.90
N ASP A 15 -1.25 -6.92 23.98
CA ASP A 15 -0.36 -6.52 25.08
C ASP A 15 -0.74 -5.18 25.77
N PHE A 16 -2.02 -4.83 25.81
CA PHE A 16 -2.47 -3.65 26.56
C PHE A 16 -2.48 -3.94 28.06
N GLU A 17 -2.17 -2.92 28.88
CA GLU A 17 -2.30 -3.01 30.33
C GLU A 17 -3.77 -2.84 30.76
N ILE A 18 -4.20 -3.61 31.76
CA ILE A 18 -5.57 -3.54 32.29
C ILE A 18 -5.90 -2.13 32.83
N SER A 19 -4.91 -1.48 33.43
CA SER A 19 -4.97 -0.09 33.95
C SER A 19 -5.39 0.93 32.89
N GLU A 20 -4.94 0.77 31.65
CA GLU A 20 -5.26 1.67 30.52
C GLU A 20 -6.67 1.44 29.97
N LEU A 21 -7.24 0.26 30.22
CA LEU A 21 -8.54 -0.16 29.71
C LEU A 21 -9.67 0.03 30.73
N GLU A 22 -9.35 0.17 32.01
CA GLU A 22 -10.33 0.34 33.09
C GLU A 22 -11.18 1.60 32.92
N ASN A 23 -10.58 2.69 32.45
CA ASN A 23 -11.23 3.99 32.30
C ASN A 23 -11.88 4.23 30.92
N LYS A 24 -11.84 3.23 30.02
CA LYS A 24 -12.37 3.36 28.65
C LYS A 24 -13.80 2.86 28.57
N SER A 25 -14.64 3.59 27.82
CA SER A 25 -16.00 3.16 27.51
C SER A 25 -16.00 1.99 26.52
N GLU A 26 -17.09 1.21 26.50
CA GLU A 26 -17.29 0.12 25.53
C GLU A 26 -17.00 0.54 24.08
N ILE A 27 -17.48 1.72 23.66
CA ILE A 27 -17.28 2.25 22.30
C ILE A 27 -15.78 2.55 22.04
N GLU A 28 -15.07 3.04 23.04
CA GLU A 28 -13.62 3.28 22.94
C GLU A 28 -12.83 1.99 22.87
N LEU A 29 -13.24 0.96 23.62
CA LEU A 29 -12.62 -0.37 23.59
C LEU A 29 -12.82 -1.04 22.22
N GLU A 30 -14.01 -0.94 21.63
CA GLU A 30 -14.27 -1.45 20.27
C GLU A 30 -13.40 -0.74 19.22
N LYS A 31 -13.32 0.60 19.29
CA LYS A 31 -12.44 1.37 18.38
C LYS A 31 -10.97 1.02 18.58
N LEU A 32 -10.53 0.80 19.82
CA LEU A 32 -9.15 0.42 20.13
C LEU A 32 -8.82 -0.96 19.56
N LEU A 33 -9.75 -1.91 19.67
CA LEU A 33 -9.62 -3.26 19.12
C LEU A 33 -9.52 -3.23 17.60
N GLU A 34 -10.40 -2.47 16.94
CA GLU A 34 -10.40 -2.32 15.48
C GLU A 34 -9.12 -1.67 14.97
N LYS A 35 -8.66 -0.60 15.63
CA LYS A 35 -7.40 0.08 15.31
C LYS A 35 -6.21 -0.87 15.45
N SER A 36 -6.12 -1.61 16.56
CA SER A 36 -5.02 -2.55 16.82
C SER A 36 -4.99 -3.71 15.82
N LYS A 37 -6.17 -4.20 15.42
CA LYS A 37 -6.32 -5.21 14.37
C LYS A 37 -5.83 -4.69 13.02
N ASN A 38 -6.20 -3.48 12.64
CA ASN A 38 -5.77 -2.85 11.39
C ASN A 38 -4.26 -2.60 11.37
N GLU A 39 -3.67 -2.16 12.48
CA GLU A 39 -2.22 -1.95 12.60
C GLU A 39 -1.44 -3.28 12.50
N LYS A 40 -1.90 -4.35 13.16
CA LYS A 40 -1.31 -5.69 13.00
C LYS A 40 -1.44 -6.21 11.57
N MET A 41 -2.58 -6.00 10.92
CA MET A 41 -2.80 -6.40 9.52
C MET A 41 -1.87 -5.63 8.57
N ALA A 42 -1.76 -4.32 8.75
CA ALA A 42 -0.84 -3.48 7.98
C ALA A 42 0.61 -3.94 8.17
N LEU A 43 1.04 -4.23 9.40
CA LEU A 43 2.38 -4.76 9.68
C LEU A 43 2.61 -6.16 9.07
N LYS A 44 1.59 -7.03 9.05
CA LYS A 44 1.70 -8.38 8.48
C LYS A 44 1.83 -8.36 6.96
N HIS A 45 1.14 -7.45 6.30
CA HIS A 45 1.15 -7.33 4.82
C HIS A 45 2.20 -6.35 4.30
N ASN A 46 2.84 -5.55 5.15
CA ASN A 46 3.89 -4.64 4.72
C ASN A 46 5.19 -5.41 4.43
N PRO A 47 5.69 -5.42 3.18
CA PRO A 47 6.94 -6.09 2.83
C PRO A 47 8.17 -5.52 3.56
N ASN A 48 8.07 -4.31 4.12
CA ASN A 48 9.10 -3.67 4.94
C ASN A 48 8.94 -3.92 6.46
N LYS A 49 8.22 -4.98 6.87
CA LYS A 49 8.01 -5.35 8.29
C LYS A 49 9.29 -5.44 9.11
N PHE A 50 10.41 -5.82 8.48
CA PHE A 50 11.73 -5.91 9.10
C PHE A 50 12.13 -4.61 9.82
N PHE A 51 11.85 -3.45 9.22
CA PHE A 51 12.20 -2.14 9.79
C PHE A 51 11.38 -1.80 11.04
N TYR A 52 10.14 -2.29 11.13
CA TYR A 52 9.27 -2.05 12.29
C TYR A 52 9.61 -2.97 13.48
N MET A 53 10.15 -4.17 13.24
CA MET A 53 10.53 -5.13 14.29
C MET A 53 11.92 -4.88 14.88
N LYS A 54 12.84 -4.26 14.14
CA LYS A 54 14.26 -4.13 14.51
C LYS A 54 14.64 -2.79 15.15
N SER A 55 13.66 -1.99 15.60
CA SER A 55 13.91 -0.63 16.13
C SER A 55 14.65 0.29 15.16
N MET A 56 14.62 -0.04 13.87
CA MET A 56 15.26 0.77 12.83
C MET A 56 14.40 2.01 12.57
N PRO A 57 15.01 3.16 12.26
CA PRO A 57 14.24 4.35 11.90
C PRO A 57 13.31 4.01 10.75
N LYS A 58 12.01 4.31 10.91
CA LYS A 58 11.00 4.07 9.89
C LYS A 58 11.49 4.69 8.57
N PRO A 59 11.50 3.96 7.46
CA PRO A 59 11.88 4.55 6.18
C PRO A 59 10.98 5.76 5.95
N LYS A 60 11.57 6.94 5.77
CA LYS A 60 10.82 8.15 5.46
C LYS A 60 9.96 7.84 4.23
N GLU A 61 8.66 8.10 4.31
CA GLU A 61 7.78 8.02 3.15
C GLU A 61 8.20 9.13 2.18
N ILE A 62 9.16 8.83 1.31
CA ILE A 62 9.60 9.73 0.27
C ILE A 62 8.45 9.78 -0.71
N LYS A 63 7.70 10.89 -0.74
CA LYS A 63 6.73 11.15 -1.80
C LYS A 63 7.48 11.14 -3.12
N THR A 64 7.44 10.02 -3.84
CA THR A 64 8.05 9.88 -5.14
C THR A 64 7.38 10.89 -6.07
N LYS A 65 8.09 11.98 -6.40
CA LYS A 65 7.65 12.95 -7.40
C LYS A 65 7.83 12.37 -8.80
N THR A 66 7.21 11.24 -9.08
CA THR A 66 7.13 10.72 -10.45
C THR A 66 6.02 11.46 -11.17
N SER A 67 6.38 12.31 -12.14
CA SER A 67 5.42 13.07 -12.93
C SER A 67 4.69 12.14 -13.89
N THR A 68 3.44 11.78 -13.56
CA THR A 68 2.57 10.96 -14.40
C THR A 68 2.38 11.58 -15.79
N LYS A 69 2.34 12.92 -15.87
CA LYS A 69 2.22 13.67 -17.15
C LYS A 69 3.41 13.43 -18.09
N ALA A 70 4.62 13.37 -17.55
CA ALA A 70 5.83 13.10 -18.35
C ALA A 70 5.85 11.66 -18.87
N GLY A 71 5.37 10.70 -18.07
CA GLY A 71 5.25 9.29 -18.49
C GLY A 71 4.32 9.09 -19.69
N TRP A 72 3.18 9.80 -19.72
CA TRP A 72 2.24 9.72 -20.84
C TRP A 72 2.83 10.24 -22.16
N ILE A 73 3.61 11.33 -22.10
CA ILE A 73 4.27 11.90 -23.28
C ILE A 73 5.25 10.90 -23.89
N ILE A 74 6.06 10.25 -23.05
CA ILE A 74 7.05 9.26 -23.50
C ILE A 74 6.35 8.03 -24.08
N PHE A 75 5.25 7.58 -23.46
CA PHE A 75 4.45 6.47 -23.96
C PHE A 75 3.90 6.74 -25.37
N PHE A 76 3.24 7.89 -25.58
CA PHE A 76 2.69 8.23 -26.89
C PHE A 76 3.78 8.42 -27.96
N ALA A 77 4.94 8.99 -27.58
CA ALA A 77 6.08 9.10 -28.49
C ALA A 77 6.60 7.72 -28.94
N PHE A 78 6.63 6.73 -28.04
CA PHE A 78 7.06 5.38 -28.40
C PHE A 78 6.03 4.70 -29.32
N ILE A 79 4.74 4.82 -29.00
CA ILE A 79 3.66 4.25 -29.82
C ILE A 79 3.67 4.84 -31.24
N SER A 80 3.89 6.15 -31.37
CA SER A 80 3.88 6.81 -32.68
C SER A 80 5.05 6.35 -33.57
N VAL A 81 6.25 6.19 -33.01
CA VAL A 81 7.41 5.65 -33.74
C VAL A 81 7.14 4.23 -34.22
N LEU A 82 6.51 3.41 -33.38
CA LEU A 82 6.19 2.01 -33.72
C LEU A 82 5.15 1.93 -34.86
N LEU A 83 4.14 2.80 -34.83
CA LEU A 83 3.16 2.96 -35.90
C LEU A 83 3.80 3.42 -37.22
N LEU A 84 4.70 4.41 -37.17
CA LEU A 84 5.42 4.90 -38.34
C LEU A 84 6.28 3.80 -38.97
N ALA A 85 7.03 3.06 -38.14
CA ALA A 85 7.82 1.93 -38.60
C ALA A 85 6.92 0.86 -39.25
N PHE A 86 5.79 0.54 -38.63
CA PHE A 86 4.84 -0.42 -39.18
C PHE A 86 4.31 0.02 -40.56
N ILE A 87 3.90 1.28 -40.69
CA ILE A 87 3.43 1.84 -41.97
C ILE A 87 4.54 1.78 -43.02
N LEU A 88 5.77 2.12 -42.66
CA LEU A 88 6.94 2.02 -43.55
C LEU A 88 7.18 0.59 -44.05
N PHE A 89 7.12 -0.41 -43.17
CA PHE A 89 7.25 -1.81 -43.59
C PHE A 89 6.10 -2.23 -44.49
N LEU A 90 4.88 -1.75 -44.21
CA LEU A 90 3.70 -2.04 -45.01
C LEU A 90 3.83 -1.42 -46.41
N THR A 91 4.19 -0.15 -46.53
CA THR A 91 4.39 0.50 -47.84
C THR A 91 5.49 -0.16 -48.66
N ILE A 92 6.63 -0.48 -48.05
CA ILE A 92 7.72 -1.20 -48.72
C ILE A 92 7.23 -2.58 -49.20
N ALA A 93 6.52 -3.33 -48.35
CA ALA A 93 6.02 -4.66 -48.70
C ALA A 93 5.00 -4.63 -49.85
N PHE A 94 4.15 -3.60 -49.95
CA PHE A 94 3.20 -3.45 -51.04
C PHE A 94 3.85 -2.95 -52.35
N ILE A 95 4.83 -2.04 -52.26
CA ILE A 95 5.59 -1.56 -53.43
C ILE A 95 6.43 -2.70 -54.03
N ASN A 96 7.05 -3.53 -53.19
CA ASN A 96 7.94 -4.61 -53.65
C ASN A 96 7.19 -5.87 -54.12
N ARG A 97 5.85 -5.84 -54.16
CA ARG A 97 4.98 -6.93 -54.62
C ARG A 97 4.23 -6.59 -55.92
N GLY A 98 4.27 -5.33 -56.34
CA GLY A 98 3.74 -4.83 -57.62
C GLY A 98 4.78 -4.84 -58.72
#